data_AF-A0AAP8T219-F1
#
_entry.id   AF-A0AAP8T219-F1
#
_cell.length_a   1.000
_cell.length_b   1.000
_cell.length_c   1.000
_cell.angle_alpha   90.00
_cell.angle_beta   90.00
_cell.angle_gamma   90.00
#
_symmetry.space_group_name_H-M   'P 1'
#
loop_
_entity.id
_entity.type
_entity.pdbx_description
1 polymer ?
#
loop_
_entity_poly.entity_id
_entity_poly.type
_entity_poly.pdbx_seq_one_letter_code
_entity_poly.pdbx_strand_id
1 'polypeptide(L)'
;VQHVFIGSCTNSRLSDLEEAAAYIKGKKVNSNVRALVVPGSKQVRNAAMKQGLHTIFIEAGFEWREAGCSMCLAMNPDQVPAGEHCA
;
A
#
# COMPACT_ATOMS: atom_id res chain seq x y z
N VAL A 1 2.46 6.72 14.73
CA VAL A 1 2.02 6.05 13.48
C VAL A 1 2.93 4.88 13.29
N GLN A 2 2.40 3.69 13.48
CA GLN A 2 3.12 2.41 13.41
C GLN A 2 2.74 1.64 12.15
N HIS A 3 1.60 1.99 11.54
CA HIS A 3 1.10 1.41 10.32
C HIS A 3 0.87 2.50 9.26
N VAL A 4 1.22 2.21 8.02
CA VAL A 4 0.90 3.05 6.85
C VAL A 4 0.17 2.21 5.83
N PHE A 5 -0.94 2.72 5.31
CA PHE A 5 -1.80 1.98 4.41
C PHE A 5 -2.18 2.79 3.16
N ILE A 6 -1.78 2.30 1.99
CA ILE A 6 -2.17 2.89 0.69
C ILE A 6 -3.06 1.87 -0.01
N GLY A 7 -4.39 1.94 0.19
CA GLY A 7 -5.14 0.72 -0.05
C GLY A 7 -6.66 0.68 0.06
N SER A 8 -7.42 1.71 -0.31
CA SER A 8 -8.88 1.63 -0.23
C SER A 8 -9.63 1.95 -1.52
N CYS A 9 -10.94 1.68 -1.50
CA CYS A 9 -11.88 2.07 -2.55
C CYS A 9 -11.81 3.58 -2.89
N THR A 10 -11.22 4.42 -2.02
CA THR A 10 -11.10 5.88 -2.19
C THR A 10 -9.70 6.37 -2.58
N ASN A 11 -8.65 5.54 -2.51
CA ASN A 11 -7.25 6.00 -2.71
C ASN A 11 -6.29 4.89 -3.22
N SER A 12 -6.78 4.08 -4.17
CA SER A 12 -5.99 3.03 -4.82
C SER A 12 -6.18 3.00 -6.35
N ARG A 13 -6.40 4.16 -6.97
CA ARG A 13 -6.37 4.30 -8.43
C ARG A 13 -4.92 4.18 -8.90
N LEU A 14 -4.74 3.94 -10.20
CA LEU A 14 -3.40 3.85 -10.77
C LEU A 14 -2.60 5.14 -10.55
N SER A 15 -3.23 6.30 -10.71
CA SER A 15 -2.62 7.62 -10.45
C SER A 15 -2.12 7.77 -9.01
N ASP A 16 -2.87 7.26 -8.03
CA ASP A 16 -2.51 7.35 -6.61
C ASP A 16 -1.25 6.52 -6.34
N LEU A 17 -1.15 5.34 -6.98
CA LEU A 17 0.02 4.47 -6.88
C LEU A 17 1.24 5.06 -7.61
N GLU A 18 1.03 5.73 -8.74
CA GLU A 18 2.10 6.43 -9.49
C GLU A 18 2.68 7.58 -8.66
N GLU A 19 1.83 8.42 -8.06
CA GLU A 19 2.26 9.55 -7.23
C GLU A 19 3.00 9.06 -5.96
N ALA A 20 2.43 8.07 -5.27
CA ALA A 20 3.08 7.47 -4.11
C ALA A 20 4.44 6.84 -4.47
N ALA A 21 4.50 6.08 -5.58
CA ALA A 21 5.74 5.48 -6.06
C ALA A 21 6.81 6.54 -6.39
N ALA A 22 6.43 7.64 -7.04
CA ALA A 22 7.34 8.74 -7.33
C ALA A 22 7.92 9.37 -6.05
N TYR A 23 7.12 9.49 -4.98
CA TYR A 23 7.59 10.04 -3.71
C TYR A 23 8.51 9.09 -2.94
N ILE A 24 8.22 7.78 -2.93
CA ILE A 24 8.97 6.80 -2.15
C ILE A 24 10.19 6.22 -2.88
N LYS A 25 10.33 6.45 -4.20
CA LYS A 25 11.45 5.91 -4.98
C LYS A 25 12.79 6.32 -4.37
N GLY A 26 13.64 5.34 -4.10
CA GLY A 26 14.95 5.53 -3.46
C GLY A 26 14.90 5.81 -1.95
N LYS A 27 13.71 5.82 -1.33
CA LYS A 27 13.53 5.91 0.11
C LYS A 27 13.18 4.54 0.67
N LYS A 28 13.29 4.39 1.99
CA LYS A 28 12.85 3.18 2.72
C LYS A 28 11.91 3.54 3.84
N VAL A 29 10.94 2.66 4.08
CA VAL A 29 10.08 2.67 5.25
C VAL A 29 10.95 2.52 6.49
N ASN A 30 10.60 3.24 7.55
CA ASN A 30 11.27 3.14 8.83
C ASN A 30 11.10 1.72 9.41
N SER A 31 12.13 1.17 10.05
CA SER A 31 12.11 -0.20 10.58
C SER A 31 10.99 -0.48 11.61
N ASN A 32 10.49 0.57 12.27
CA ASN A 32 9.43 0.47 13.26
C ASN A 32 8.02 0.73 12.66
N VAL A 33 7.92 0.82 11.33
CA VAL A 33 6.66 1.07 10.63
C VAL A 33 6.34 -0.10 9.71
N ARG A 34 5.14 -0.66 9.83
CA ARG A 34 4.61 -1.63 8.89
C ARG A 34 3.84 -0.91 7.80
N ALA A 35 4.33 -0.96 6.57
CA ALA A 35 3.71 -0.29 5.44
C ALA A 35 3.09 -1.28 4.46
N LEU A 36 1.85 -1.01 4.04
CA LEU A 36 1.05 -1.91 3.20
C LEU A 36 0.50 -1.13 2.01
N VAL A 37 0.45 -1.78 0.85
CA VAL A 37 -0.20 -1.23 -0.34
C VAL A 37 -1.15 -2.25 -0.97
N VAL A 38 -2.40 -1.82 -1.20
CA VAL A 38 -3.50 -2.64 -1.72
C VAL A 38 -4.10 -1.96 -2.96
N PRO A 39 -3.86 -2.49 -4.17
CA PRO A 39 -4.45 -1.91 -5.38
C PRO A 39 -5.98 -1.97 -5.35
N GLY A 40 -6.66 -0.95 -5.88
CA GLY A 40 -8.12 -0.82 -5.76
C GLY A 40 -8.90 -1.82 -6.61
N SER A 41 -8.26 -2.42 -7.61
CA SER A 41 -8.81 -3.49 -8.42
C SER A 41 -7.71 -4.34 -9.06
N LYS A 42 -8.07 -5.53 -9.55
CA LYS A 42 -7.15 -6.39 -10.32
C LYS A 42 -6.61 -5.68 -11.56
N GLN A 43 -7.43 -4.84 -12.20
CA GLN A 43 -7.00 -4.06 -13.38
C GLN A 43 -5.92 -3.03 -13.00
N VAL A 44 -6.12 -2.30 -11.90
CA VAL A 44 -5.11 -1.34 -11.39
C VAL A 44 -3.83 -2.07 -11.00
N ARG A 45 -3.94 -3.20 -10.30
CA ARG A 45 -2.77 -4.01 -9.94
C ARG A 45 -1.96 -4.42 -11.15
N ASN A 46 -2.61 -4.96 -12.17
CA ASN A 46 -1.93 -5.42 -13.39
C ASN A 46 -1.28 -4.24 -14.14
N ALA A 47 -1.95 -3.09 -14.20
CA ALA A 47 -1.38 -1.89 -14.80
C ALA A 47 -0.16 -1.38 -14.02
N ALA A 48 -0.26 -1.28 -12.70
CA ALA A 48 0.85 -0.88 -11.81
C ALA A 48 2.03 -1.86 -11.89
N MET A 49 1.77 -3.16 -12.00
CA MET A 49 2.81 -4.17 -12.21
C MET A 49 3.48 -4.03 -13.58
N LYS A 50 2.71 -3.79 -14.64
CA LYS A 50 3.24 -3.56 -15.99
C LYS A 50 4.14 -2.32 -16.06
N GLN A 51 3.86 -1.30 -15.25
CA GLN A 51 4.70 -0.11 -15.12
C GLN A 51 5.88 -0.28 -14.15
N GLY A 52 5.99 -1.41 -13.45
CA GLY A 52 7.06 -1.66 -12.47
C GLY A 52 6.85 -0.97 -11.11
N LEU A 53 5.68 -0.37 -10.84
CA LEU A 53 5.41 0.33 -9.58
C LEU A 53 5.52 -0.60 -8.37
N HIS A 54 5.05 -1.84 -8.51
CA HIS A 54 5.12 -2.85 -7.45
C HIS A 54 6.55 -3.07 -6.94
N THR A 55 7.54 -3.02 -7.82
CA THR A 55 8.96 -3.17 -7.45
C THR A 55 9.43 -2.01 -6.60
N ILE A 56 9.04 -0.78 -6.93
CA ILE A 56 9.38 0.43 -6.16
C ILE A 56 8.82 0.33 -4.74
N PHE A 57 7.56 -0.12 -4.60
CA PHE A 57 6.95 -0.33 -3.28
C PHE A 57 7.68 -1.39 -2.47
N ILE A 58 7.99 -2.55 -3.07
CA ILE A 58 8.71 -3.64 -2.40
C ILE A 58 10.12 -3.19 -1.97
N GLU A 59 10.85 -2.50 -2.84
CA GLU A 59 12.18 -1.97 -2.54
C GLU A 59 12.17 -0.94 -1.40
N ALA A 60 11.10 -0.14 -1.34
CA ALA A 60 10.87 0.80 -0.23
C ALA A 60 10.47 0.10 1.08
N GLY A 61 10.12 -1.20 1.05
CA GLY A 61 9.74 -1.97 2.23
C GLY A 61 8.23 -2.08 2.47
N PHE A 62 7.40 -1.79 1.46
CA PHE A 62 5.97 -2.01 1.54
C PHE A 62 5.61 -3.47 1.25
N GLU A 63 4.58 -3.96 1.94
CA GLU A 63 3.90 -5.20 1.59
C GLU A 63 2.97 -4.97 0.38
N TRP A 64 3.31 -5.56 -0.78
CA TRP A 64 2.47 -5.52 -1.99
C TRP A 64 1.37 -6.59 -1.93
N ARG A 65 0.12 -6.18 -1.75
CA ARG A 65 -1.02 -7.09 -1.53
C ARG A 65 -1.82 -7.36 -2.80
N GLU A 66 -2.71 -8.35 -2.72
CA GLU A 66 -3.75 -8.60 -3.72
C GLU A 66 -4.79 -7.48 -3.72
N ALA A 67 -5.45 -7.26 -4.86
CA ALA A 67 -6.52 -6.27 -4.93
C ALA A 67 -7.80 -6.78 -4.24
N GLY A 68 -8.38 -5.96 -3.36
CA GLY A 68 -9.62 -6.30 -2.64
C GLY A 68 -9.90 -5.36 -1.46
N CYS A 69 -11.02 -5.58 -0.75
CA CYS A 69 -11.28 -4.94 0.54
C CYS A 69 -10.15 -5.30 1.51
N SER A 70 -9.59 -4.34 2.24
CA SER A 70 -8.50 -4.55 3.23
C SER A 70 -8.76 -3.69 4.48
N MET A 71 -7.76 -3.01 5.04
CA MET A 71 -7.80 -2.36 6.36
C MET A 71 -9.00 -1.42 6.57
N CYS A 72 -9.51 -0.77 5.52
CA CYS A 72 -10.69 0.10 5.62
C CYS A 72 -11.98 -0.61 6.09
N LEU A 73 -12.06 -1.92 5.90
CA LEU A 73 -13.20 -2.73 6.33
C LEU A 73 -12.83 -3.72 7.45
N ALA A 74 -11.52 -3.88 7.75
CA ALA A 74 -10.97 -4.85 8.70
C ALA A 74 -11.47 -6.31 8.52
N MET A 75 -11.99 -6.66 7.34
CA MET A 75 -12.46 -8.01 6.99
C MET A 75 -11.33 -8.96 6.57
N ASN A 76 -10.09 -8.47 6.56
CA ASN A 76 -8.88 -9.22 6.32
C ASN A 76 -8.03 -9.27 7.62
N PRO A 77 -6.95 -10.09 7.66
CA PRO A 77 -6.01 -10.11 8.79
C PRO A 77 -5.23 -8.80 8.99
N ASP A 78 -5.44 -7.81 8.11
CA ASP A 78 -4.81 -6.50 8.16
C ASP A 78 -5.56 -5.67 9.24
N GLN A 79 -5.10 -5.76 10.49
CA GLN A 79 -5.64 -5.02 11.64
C GLN A 79 -4.56 -4.17 12.31
N VAL A 80 -4.98 -3.01 12.82
CA VAL A 80 -4.13 -2.14 13.64
C VAL A 80 -4.34 -2.55 15.11
N PRO A 81 -3.29 -2.94 15.84
CA PRO A 81 -3.41 -3.33 17.24
C PRO A 81 -3.92 -2.19 18.14
N ALA A 82 -4.48 -2.55 19.29
CA ALA A 82 -4.91 -1.58 20.29
C ALA A 82 -3.73 -0.70 20.75
N GLY A 83 -3.93 0.63 20.73
CA GLY A 83 -2.89 1.60 21.10
C GLY A 83 -1.99 2.06 19.94
N GLU A 84 -2.19 1.53 18.73
CA GLU A 84 -1.43 1.93 17.55
C GLU A 84 -2.25 2.82 16.61
N HIS A 85 -1.56 3.70 15.88
CA HIS A 85 -2.19 4.63 14.94
C HIS A 85 -1.75 4.29 13.50
N CYS A 86 -2.73 4.24 12.59
CA CYS A 86 -2.49 4.13 11.15
C CYS A 86 -2.70 5.47 10.45
N ALA A 87 -1.86 5.76 9.48
CA ALA A 87 -2.05 6.83 8.51
C ALA A 87 -2.39 6.26 7.14
#